data_AF-A0A2J5PJH6-F1
#
_entry.id   AF-A0A2J5PJH6-F1
#
_cell.length_a   1.000
_cell.length_b   1.000
_cell.length_c   1.000
_cell.angle_alpha   90.00
_cell.angle_beta   90.00
_cell.angle_gamma   90.00
#
_symmetry.space_group_name_H-M   'P 1'
#
loop_
_entity.id
_entity.type
_entity.pdbx_description
1 polymer ?
#
loop_
_entity_poly.entity_id
_entity_poly.type
_entity_poly.pdbx_seq_one_letter_code
_entity_poly.pdbx_strand_id
1 'polypeptide(L)'
;MTAQLMTAISNRDGDALARMATAGTDPQRLLDVEAERLVDSLFRQLKQIFPASTQTNLRTDAEEKTAKRQWIAAFAENGIRTREQLSAGVRHARASESPFWPSPGQFIKWCKDSGTVLGIKLADVMGEFQRYNREKGLHTGGAERFPWSHPVMYWIVTDTRRAMYQRQLSEAETEKYAAKKLEDWALKVAAGEQIPSPALALENNQEVIPTNHASRQRGY
;
A
#
# COMPACT_ATOMS: atom_id res chain seq x y z
N MET A 1 -39.25 11.86 -25.82
CA MET A 1 -39.04 13.31 -25.70
C MET A 1 -40.41 14.01 -25.69
N THR A 2 -40.47 15.22 -25.10
CA THR A 2 -41.48 16.28 -25.33
C THR A 2 -42.87 16.19 -24.69
N ALA A 3 -42.95 16.59 -23.42
CA ALA A 3 -43.98 17.52 -22.97
C ALA A 3 -43.35 18.55 -22.02
N GLN A 4 -42.57 18.06 -21.04
CA GLN A 4 -41.91 18.85 -20.01
C GLN A 4 -40.75 19.74 -20.52
N LEU A 5 -40.03 19.30 -21.55
CA LEU A 5 -38.97 20.09 -22.22
C LEU A 5 -39.53 21.33 -22.93
N MET A 6 -40.71 21.20 -23.56
CA MET A 6 -41.36 22.32 -24.25
C MET A 6 -41.89 23.36 -23.25
N THR A 7 -42.42 22.91 -22.10
CA THR A 7 -42.88 23.80 -21.03
C THR A 7 -41.73 24.57 -20.37
N ALA A 8 -40.58 23.93 -20.15
CA ALA A 8 -39.41 24.59 -19.59
C ALA A 8 -38.82 25.67 -20.52
N ILE A 9 -38.84 25.43 -21.84
CA ILE A 9 -38.40 26.42 -22.84
C ILE A 9 -39.38 27.60 -22.91
N SER A 10 -40.69 27.36 -22.79
CA SER A 10 -41.71 28.41 -22.82
C SER A 10 -41.64 29.35 -21.61
N ASN A 11 -41.20 28.86 -20.45
CA ASN A 11 -41.15 29.65 -19.21
C ASN A 11 -39.81 30.36 -18.97
N ARG A 12 -38.83 30.26 -19.89
CA ARG A 12 -37.46 30.79 -19.72
C ARG A 12 -36.87 30.46 -18.34
N ASP A 13 -37.22 29.29 -17.81
CA ASP A 13 -36.90 28.92 -16.44
C ASP A 13 -35.50 28.29 -16.42
N GLY A 14 -34.49 29.17 -16.38
CA GLY A 14 -33.08 28.80 -16.43
C GLY A 14 -32.68 27.85 -15.30
N ASP A 15 -33.39 27.87 -14.17
CA ASP A 15 -33.13 27.01 -13.03
C ASP A 15 -33.61 25.56 -13.28
N ALA A 16 -34.75 25.37 -13.96
CA ALA A 16 -35.21 24.04 -14.36
C ALA A 16 -34.27 23.40 -15.40
N LEU A 17 -33.78 24.18 -16.36
CA LEU A 17 -32.76 23.76 -17.32
C LEU A 17 -31.41 23.46 -16.64
N ALA A 18 -30.98 24.28 -15.69
CA ALA A 18 -29.75 24.08 -14.92
C ALA A 18 -29.80 22.81 -14.05
N ARG A 19 -30.95 22.52 -13.43
CA ARG A 19 -31.16 21.28 -12.66
C ARG A 19 -31.18 20.03 -13.54
N MET A 20 -31.67 20.13 -14.79
CA MET A 20 -31.64 19.03 -15.73
C MET A 20 -30.26 18.82 -16.37
N ALA A 21 -29.49 19.90 -16.58
CA ALA A 21 -28.11 19.85 -17.07
C ALA A 21 -27.15 19.29 -16.01
N THR A 22 -27.38 19.58 -14.72
CA THR A 22 -26.58 19.03 -13.61
C THR A 22 -27.03 17.63 -13.17
N ALA A 23 -28.21 17.15 -13.59
CA ALA A 23 -28.65 15.78 -13.35
C ALA A 23 -27.94 14.73 -14.24
N GLY A 24 -27.22 15.17 -15.29
CA GLY A 24 -26.43 14.31 -16.17
C GLY A 24 -24.99 14.19 -15.70
N THR A 25 -24.68 13.10 -15.00
CA THR A 25 -23.31 12.63 -14.72
C THR A 25 -22.57 13.41 -13.62
N ASP A 26 -23.05 13.27 -12.39
CA ASP A 26 -22.25 13.61 -11.22
C ASP A 26 -21.21 12.47 -11.01
N PRO A 27 -19.91 12.67 -11.30
CA PRO A 27 -18.90 11.62 -11.20
C PRO A 27 -18.81 11.04 -9.78
N GLN A 28 -19.16 11.85 -8.77
CA GLN A 28 -19.24 11.40 -7.37
C GLN A 28 -20.28 10.29 -7.17
N ARG A 29 -21.44 10.38 -7.84
CA ARG A 29 -22.50 9.36 -7.76
C ARG A 29 -22.11 8.06 -8.45
N LEU A 30 -21.37 8.13 -9.56
CA LEU A 30 -20.93 6.92 -10.27
C LEU A 30 -19.90 6.13 -9.46
N LEU A 31 -18.98 6.84 -8.79
CA LEU A 31 -18.01 6.23 -7.87
C LEU A 31 -18.72 5.59 -6.66
N ASP A 32 -19.79 6.22 -6.16
CA ASP A 32 -20.60 5.69 -5.07
C ASP A 32 -21.29 4.38 -5.46
N VAL A 33 -21.83 4.29 -6.69
CA VAL A 33 -22.50 3.06 -7.19
C VAL A 33 -21.51 1.90 -7.38
N GLU A 34 -20.29 2.15 -7.85
CA GLU A 34 -19.28 1.11 -8.00
C GLU A 34 -18.72 0.64 -6.65
N ALA A 35 -18.49 1.57 -5.72
CA ALA A 35 -18.08 1.27 -4.35
C ALA A 35 -19.15 0.45 -3.60
N GLU A 36 -20.43 0.83 -3.73
CA GLU A 36 -21.55 0.08 -3.16
C GLU A 36 -21.58 -1.37 -3.65
N ARG A 37 -21.41 -1.61 -4.96
CA ARG A 37 -21.40 -2.98 -5.52
C ARG A 37 -20.22 -3.81 -5.01
N LEU A 38 -19.05 -3.21 -4.88
CA LEU A 38 -17.86 -3.88 -4.34
C LEU A 38 -18.06 -4.27 -2.87
N VAL A 39 -18.57 -3.34 -2.06
CA VAL A 39 -18.84 -3.59 -0.64
C VAL A 39 -19.99 -4.59 -0.46
N ASP A 40 -21.01 -4.59 -1.31
CA ASP A 40 -22.07 -5.60 -1.32
C ASP A 40 -21.55 -7.00 -1.60
N SER A 41 -20.64 -7.13 -2.57
CA SER A 41 -19.98 -8.41 -2.85
C SER A 41 -19.11 -8.86 -1.67
N LEU A 42 -18.39 -7.92 -1.05
CA LEU A 42 -17.55 -8.19 0.11
C LEU A 42 -18.38 -8.68 1.31
N PHE A 43 -19.48 -7.99 1.63
CA PHE A 43 -20.36 -8.35 2.74
C PHE A 43 -20.95 -9.75 2.55
N ARG A 44 -21.35 -10.12 1.33
CA ARG A 44 -21.80 -11.49 1.03
C ARG A 44 -20.73 -12.53 1.29
N GLN A 45 -19.49 -12.28 0.86
CA GLN A 45 -18.37 -13.19 1.12
C GLN A 45 -18.04 -13.30 2.61
N LEU A 46 -17.97 -12.18 3.32
CA LEU A 46 -17.70 -12.16 4.76
C LEU A 46 -18.79 -12.89 5.56
N LYS A 47 -20.06 -12.81 5.14
CA LYS A 47 -21.17 -13.55 5.79
C LYS A 47 -21.02 -15.06 5.65
N GLN A 48 -20.44 -15.54 4.56
CA GLN A 48 -20.16 -16.96 4.36
C GLN A 48 -18.95 -17.44 5.18
N ILE A 49 -17.97 -16.56 5.40
CA ILE A 49 -16.74 -16.87 6.14
C ILE A 49 -16.99 -16.86 7.65
N PHE A 50 -17.81 -15.94 8.16
CA PHE A 50 -18.09 -15.76 9.58
C PHE A 50 -19.51 -16.23 9.94
N PRO A 51 -19.68 -17.45 10.48
CA PRO A 51 -20.99 -18.01 10.78
C PRO A 51 -21.78 -17.21 11.82
N ALA A 52 -21.08 -16.53 12.74
CA ALA A 52 -21.69 -15.68 13.76
C ALA A 52 -22.08 -14.28 13.25
N SER A 53 -21.90 -14.00 11.94
CA SER A 53 -22.29 -12.73 11.32
C SER A 53 -23.77 -12.39 11.54
N THR A 54 -24.63 -13.40 11.59
CA THR A 54 -26.08 -13.30 11.85
C THR A 54 -26.44 -12.89 13.29
N GLN A 55 -25.47 -12.89 14.22
CA GLN A 55 -25.65 -12.52 15.62
C GLN A 55 -25.22 -11.07 15.93
N THR A 56 -24.78 -10.31 14.92
CA THR A 56 -24.31 -8.91 15.07
C THR A 56 -25.33 -7.90 14.48
N ASN A 57 -24.95 -6.62 14.35
CA ASN A 57 -25.74 -5.52 13.75
C ASN A 57 -26.08 -5.71 12.25
N LEU A 58 -26.16 -6.94 11.76
CA LEU A 58 -26.49 -7.34 10.39
C LEU A 58 -27.79 -8.15 10.34
N ARG A 59 -28.65 -8.01 11.36
CA ARG A 59 -29.91 -8.74 11.49
C ARG A 59 -30.98 -8.22 10.55
N THR A 60 -30.97 -6.94 10.24
CA THR A 60 -31.96 -6.30 9.36
C THR A 60 -31.30 -5.60 8.17
N ASP A 61 -32.02 -5.51 7.05
CA ASP A 61 -31.54 -4.84 5.83
C ASP A 61 -31.20 -3.36 6.07
N ALA A 62 -31.89 -2.71 7.00
CA ALA A 62 -31.64 -1.31 7.36
C ALA A 62 -30.32 -1.11 8.13
N GLU A 63 -30.03 -2.00 9.08
CA GLU A 63 -28.76 -1.98 9.81
C GLU A 63 -27.58 -2.36 8.90
N GLU A 64 -27.78 -3.34 8.01
CA GLU A 64 -26.79 -3.72 7.01
C GLU A 64 -26.46 -2.56 6.06
N LYS A 65 -27.47 -1.82 5.58
CA LYS A 65 -27.25 -0.65 4.73
C LYS A 65 -26.43 0.43 5.44
N THR A 66 -26.69 0.63 6.73
CA THR A 66 -25.95 1.59 7.57
C THR A 66 -24.50 1.14 7.77
N ALA A 67 -24.30 -0.15 8.07
CA ALA A 67 -22.97 -0.74 8.20
C ALA A 67 -22.16 -0.64 6.90
N LYS A 68 -22.78 -0.93 5.74
CA LYS A 68 -22.14 -0.79 4.43
C LYS A 68 -21.67 0.63 4.16
N ARG A 69 -22.51 1.64 4.42
CA ARG A 69 -22.11 3.05 4.29
C ARG A 69 -20.90 3.38 5.15
N GLN A 70 -20.88 2.91 6.39
CA GLN A 70 -19.75 3.13 7.28
C GLN A 70 -18.47 2.42 6.79
N TRP A 71 -18.59 1.23 6.20
CA TRP A 71 -17.46 0.54 5.58
C TRP A 71 -16.95 1.25 4.33
N ILE A 72 -17.84 1.74 3.47
CA ILE A 72 -17.47 2.55 2.28
C ILE A 72 -16.70 3.79 2.71
N ALA A 73 -17.21 4.53 3.70
CA ALA A 73 -16.53 5.70 4.25
C ALA A 73 -15.15 5.32 4.82
N ALA A 74 -15.07 4.27 5.65
CA ALA A 74 -13.82 3.82 6.24
C ALA A 74 -12.78 3.39 5.17
N PHE A 75 -13.22 2.73 4.10
CA PHE A 75 -12.36 2.36 2.97
C PHE A 75 -11.85 3.57 2.21
N ALA A 76 -12.73 4.54 1.94
CA ALA A 76 -12.36 5.78 1.27
C ALA A 76 -11.33 6.59 2.08
N GLU A 77 -11.54 6.71 3.40
CA GLU A 77 -10.64 7.40 4.33
C GLU A 77 -9.28 6.70 4.46
N ASN A 78 -9.25 5.36 4.42
CA ASN A 78 -8.02 4.58 4.61
C ASN A 78 -7.29 4.21 3.32
N GLY A 79 -7.76 4.69 2.17
CA GLY A 79 -7.14 4.45 0.87
C GLY A 79 -7.32 3.03 0.32
N ILE A 80 -8.35 2.30 0.74
CA ILE A 80 -8.68 0.99 0.16
C ILE A 80 -9.44 1.23 -1.14
N ARG A 81 -8.72 1.19 -2.27
CA ARG A 81 -9.26 1.55 -3.59
C ARG A 81 -9.08 0.46 -4.65
N THR A 82 -8.38 -0.62 -4.32
CA THR A 82 -8.04 -1.66 -5.29
C THR A 82 -8.71 -2.98 -4.93
N ARG A 83 -8.96 -3.81 -5.97
CA ARG A 83 -9.55 -5.13 -5.79
C ARG A 83 -8.57 -6.08 -5.08
N GLU A 84 -7.28 -5.88 -5.31
CA GLU A 84 -6.18 -6.63 -4.75
C GLU A 84 -6.15 -6.47 -3.22
N GLN A 85 -6.26 -5.23 -2.71
CA GLN A 85 -6.38 -4.94 -1.28
C GLN A 85 -7.57 -5.68 -0.65
N LEU A 86 -8.75 -5.62 -1.28
CA LEU A 86 -9.94 -6.33 -0.78
C LEU A 86 -9.76 -7.84 -0.80
N SER A 87 -9.13 -8.39 -1.84
CA SER A 87 -8.86 -9.82 -1.97
C SER A 87 -7.88 -10.32 -0.90
N ALA A 88 -6.91 -9.50 -0.50
CA ALA A 88 -6.00 -9.78 0.62
C ALA A 88 -6.79 -9.86 1.93
N GLY A 89 -7.66 -8.88 2.17
CA GLY A 89 -8.54 -8.86 3.34
C GLY A 89 -9.41 -10.10 3.44
N VAL A 90 -10.02 -10.54 2.32
CA VAL A 90 -10.85 -11.76 2.28
C VAL A 90 -10.01 -13.02 2.51
N ARG A 91 -8.78 -13.08 1.98
CA ARG A 91 -7.87 -14.22 2.21
C ARG A 91 -7.50 -14.35 3.68
N HIS A 92 -7.18 -13.24 4.33
CA HIS A 92 -6.92 -13.20 5.76
C HIS A 92 -8.17 -13.57 6.56
N ALA A 93 -9.35 -13.10 6.14
CA ALA A 93 -10.61 -13.47 6.78
C ALA A 93 -10.85 -14.99 6.77
N ARG A 94 -10.50 -15.69 5.67
CA ARG A 94 -10.60 -17.16 5.60
C ARG A 94 -9.60 -17.90 6.48
N ALA A 95 -8.42 -17.31 6.69
CA ALA A 95 -7.39 -17.87 7.57
C ALA A 95 -7.64 -17.55 9.06
N SER A 96 -8.56 -16.63 9.35
CA SER A 96 -8.92 -16.27 10.72
C SER A 96 -9.70 -17.40 11.38
N GLU A 97 -9.25 -17.83 12.56
CA GLU A 97 -9.95 -18.81 13.40
C GLU A 97 -11.14 -18.19 14.16
N SER A 98 -11.25 -16.86 14.19
CA SER A 98 -12.38 -16.17 14.82
C SER A 98 -13.68 -16.40 14.04
N PRO A 99 -14.78 -16.84 14.68
CA PRO A 99 -16.08 -16.95 14.04
C PRO A 99 -16.83 -15.61 13.96
N PHE A 100 -16.31 -14.55 14.59
CA PHE A 100 -16.97 -13.25 14.72
C PHE A 100 -16.69 -12.33 13.54
N TRP A 101 -17.68 -11.48 13.22
CA TRP A 101 -17.55 -10.45 12.19
C TRP A 101 -16.45 -9.43 12.56
N PRO A 102 -15.52 -9.11 11.65
CA PRO A 102 -14.46 -8.14 11.91
C PRO A 102 -14.99 -6.71 11.94
N SER A 103 -14.36 -5.85 12.74
CA SER A 103 -14.60 -4.41 12.64
C SER A 103 -14.05 -3.84 11.31
N PRO A 104 -14.55 -2.68 10.82
CA PRO A 104 -14.00 -2.04 9.62
C PRO A 104 -12.47 -1.85 9.72
N GLY A 105 -11.97 -1.40 10.88
CA GLY A 105 -10.55 -1.19 11.11
C GLY A 105 -9.73 -2.49 11.09
N GLN A 106 -10.27 -3.59 11.64
CA GLN A 106 -9.61 -4.91 11.54
C GLN A 106 -9.51 -5.38 10.09
N PHE A 107 -10.59 -5.25 9.33
CA PHE A 107 -10.59 -5.65 7.92
C PHE A 107 -9.66 -4.77 7.07
N ILE A 108 -9.63 -3.46 7.31
CA ILE A 108 -8.69 -2.53 6.65
C ILE A 108 -7.25 -2.93 6.91
N LYS A 109 -6.92 -3.35 8.15
CA LYS A 109 -5.57 -3.84 8.47
C LYS A 109 -5.21 -5.06 7.61
N TRP A 110 -6.13 -5.99 7.43
CA TRP A 110 -5.91 -7.16 6.57
C TRP A 110 -5.79 -6.81 5.08
N CYS A 111 -6.49 -5.77 4.63
CA CYS A 111 -6.39 -5.29 3.26
C CYS A 111 -5.02 -4.68 2.93
N LYS A 112 -4.26 -4.28 3.94
CA LYS A 112 -2.92 -3.69 3.80
C LYS A 112 -1.81 -4.72 4.01
N ASP A 113 -2.11 -6.02 3.89
CA ASP A 113 -1.12 -7.08 4.02
C ASP A 113 0.03 -6.92 3.02
N SER A 114 1.26 -7.01 3.54
CA SER A 114 2.47 -6.65 2.83
C SER A 114 2.80 -7.56 1.66
N GLY A 115 2.44 -8.84 1.77
CA GLY A 115 2.59 -9.82 0.71
C GLY A 115 1.76 -9.53 -0.54
N THR A 116 0.65 -8.79 -0.41
CA THR A 116 -0.21 -8.46 -1.56
C THR A 116 0.10 -7.06 -2.11
N VAL A 117 0.45 -6.11 -1.26
CA VAL A 117 0.76 -4.73 -1.69
C VAL A 117 2.11 -4.65 -2.41
N LEU A 118 3.12 -5.37 -1.91
CA LEU A 118 4.47 -5.35 -2.48
C LEU A 118 4.76 -6.56 -3.37
N GLY A 119 3.90 -7.58 -3.35
CA GLY A 119 4.11 -8.83 -4.10
C GLY A 119 5.28 -9.69 -3.59
N ILE A 120 5.83 -9.37 -2.42
CA ILE A 120 7.00 -10.03 -1.82
C ILE A 120 6.69 -10.48 -0.40
N LYS A 121 7.21 -11.65 -0.01
CA LYS A 121 7.05 -12.20 1.33
C LYS A 121 8.32 -11.99 2.15
N LEU A 122 8.20 -12.19 3.47
CA LEU A 122 9.36 -12.15 4.38
C LEU A 122 10.48 -13.11 3.95
N ALA A 123 10.12 -14.31 3.46
CA ALA A 123 11.09 -15.27 2.95
C ALA A 123 11.93 -14.72 1.78
N ASP A 124 11.31 -13.94 0.89
CA ASP A 124 12.00 -13.31 -0.24
C ASP A 124 12.96 -12.21 0.25
N VAL A 125 12.53 -11.44 1.26
CA VAL A 125 13.37 -10.40 1.91
C VAL A 125 14.58 -11.03 2.59
N MET A 126 14.38 -12.10 3.36
CA MET A 126 15.49 -12.78 4.04
C MET A 126 16.42 -13.48 3.06
N GLY A 127 15.90 -14.04 1.97
CA GLY A 127 16.70 -14.57 0.87
C GLY A 127 17.57 -13.49 0.23
N GLU A 128 17.00 -12.31 -0.05
CA GLU A 128 17.74 -11.15 -0.55
C GLU A 128 18.79 -10.64 0.44
N PHE A 129 18.45 -10.60 1.74
CA PHE A 129 19.36 -10.20 2.79
C PHE A 129 20.61 -11.10 2.82
N GLN A 130 20.43 -12.42 2.74
CA GLN A 130 21.54 -13.36 2.70
C GLN A 130 22.33 -13.28 1.39
N ARG A 131 21.66 -13.11 0.25
CA ARG A 131 22.31 -12.90 -1.06
C ARG A 131 23.23 -11.68 -1.01
N TYR A 132 22.72 -10.55 -0.54
CA TYR A 132 23.50 -9.33 -0.38
C TYR A 132 24.68 -9.53 0.59
N ASN A 133 24.48 -10.19 1.73
CA ASN A 133 25.57 -10.43 2.69
C ASN A 133 26.71 -11.27 2.10
N ARG A 134 26.40 -12.22 1.21
CA ARG A 134 27.37 -13.07 0.51
C ARG A 134 28.07 -12.34 -0.64
N GLU A 135 27.34 -11.56 -1.42
CA GLU A 135 27.80 -11.02 -2.71
C GLU A 135 28.25 -9.56 -2.63
N LYS A 136 28.04 -8.85 -1.51
CA LYS A 136 28.45 -7.43 -1.35
C LYS A 136 29.92 -7.15 -1.65
N GLY A 137 30.80 -8.14 -1.51
CA GLY A 137 32.23 -8.00 -1.81
C GLY A 137 32.57 -8.15 -3.29
N LEU A 138 31.68 -8.75 -4.09
CA LEU A 138 31.84 -8.92 -5.53
C LEU A 138 31.38 -7.68 -6.31
N HIS A 139 30.46 -6.88 -5.76
CA HIS A 139 29.92 -5.70 -6.44
C HIS A 139 30.68 -4.43 -6.03
N THR A 140 31.45 -3.88 -6.97
CA THR A 140 32.10 -2.57 -6.81
C THR A 140 31.05 -1.45 -6.87
N GLY A 141 30.90 -0.72 -5.76
CA GLY A 141 29.91 0.37 -5.62
C GLY A 141 28.82 0.14 -4.57
N GLY A 142 28.93 -0.89 -3.73
CA GLY A 142 28.12 -1.04 -2.52
C GLY A 142 26.64 -1.37 -2.79
N ALA A 143 25.78 -1.06 -1.80
CA ALA A 143 24.35 -1.41 -1.82
C ALA A 143 23.57 -0.79 -2.99
N GLU A 144 24.02 0.36 -3.50
CA GLU A 144 23.29 1.13 -4.51
C GLU A 144 23.45 0.58 -5.92
N ARG A 145 24.58 -0.09 -6.20
CA ARG A 145 24.83 -0.78 -7.48
C ARG A 145 24.50 -2.27 -7.43
N PHE A 146 23.97 -2.76 -6.30
CA PHE A 146 23.59 -4.16 -6.16
C PHE A 146 22.32 -4.45 -7.00
N PRO A 147 22.25 -5.57 -7.74
CA PRO A 147 21.10 -5.92 -8.56
C PRO A 147 19.94 -6.48 -7.72
N TRP A 148 19.24 -5.60 -7.01
CA TRP A 148 18.07 -5.94 -6.19
C TRP A 148 16.96 -6.59 -7.01
N SER A 149 16.31 -7.62 -6.46
CA SER A 149 15.20 -8.30 -7.13
C SER A 149 13.93 -7.44 -7.22
N HIS A 150 13.73 -6.54 -6.25
CA HIS A 150 12.62 -5.60 -6.21
C HIS A 150 13.09 -4.25 -5.65
N PRO A 151 12.57 -3.09 -6.12
CA PRO A 151 13.03 -1.77 -5.68
C PRO A 151 12.98 -1.56 -4.15
N VAL A 152 11.98 -2.14 -3.49
CA VAL A 152 11.82 -2.05 -2.03
C VAL A 152 12.88 -2.83 -1.23
N MET A 153 13.53 -3.82 -1.86
CA MET A 153 14.53 -4.68 -1.20
C MET A 153 15.74 -3.88 -0.75
N TYR A 154 16.19 -2.92 -1.57
CA TYR A 154 17.26 -2.00 -1.18
C TYR A 154 16.97 -1.34 0.16
N TRP A 155 15.78 -0.76 0.32
CA TRP A 155 15.40 -0.04 1.53
C TRP A 155 15.27 -0.95 2.74
N ILE A 156 14.60 -2.10 2.59
CA ILE A 156 14.39 -3.04 3.70
C ILE A 156 15.72 -3.69 4.13
N VAL A 157 16.50 -4.22 3.19
CA VAL A 157 17.74 -4.96 3.47
C VAL A 157 18.81 -4.03 4.04
N THR A 158 18.99 -2.83 3.49
CA THR A 158 19.99 -1.89 4.01
C THR A 158 19.64 -1.38 5.41
N ASP A 159 18.37 -1.06 5.68
CA ASP A 159 17.91 -0.67 7.02
C ASP A 159 18.08 -1.81 8.02
N THR A 160 17.69 -3.03 7.63
CA THR A 160 17.79 -4.22 8.49
C THR A 160 19.23 -4.51 8.84
N ARG A 161 20.13 -4.47 7.85
CA ARG A 161 21.57 -4.66 8.06
C ARG A 161 22.17 -3.57 8.95
N ARG A 162 21.77 -2.31 8.76
CA ARG A 162 22.19 -1.19 9.62
C ARG A 162 21.74 -1.41 11.06
N ALA A 163 20.48 -1.78 11.26
CA ALA A 163 19.92 -2.07 12.58
C ALA A 163 20.61 -3.26 13.25
N MET A 164 20.90 -4.32 12.50
CA MET A 164 21.63 -5.49 12.99
C MET A 164 23.00 -5.10 13.57
N TYR A 165 23.79 -4.27 12.89
CA TYR A 165 25.09 -3.82 13.40
C TYR A 165 24.97 -2.82 14.55
N GLN A 166 24.07 -1.84 14.45
CA GLN A 166 23.94 -0.80 15.46
C GLN A 166 23.34 -1.31 16.78
N ARG A 167 22.48 -2.33 16.72
CA ARG A 167 21.75 -2.86 17.87
C ARG A 167 22.19 -4.28 18.26
N GLN A 168 23.17 -4.84 17.55
CA GLN A 168 23.67 -6.20 17.76
C GLN A 168 22.55 -7.25 17.78
N LEU A 169 21.61 -7.13 16.84
CA LEU A 169 20.44 -8.01 16.77
C LEU A 169 20.88 -9.44 16.48
N SER A 170 20.26 -10.40 17.18
CA SER A 170 20.32 -11.81 16.82
C SER A 170 19.64 -12.09 15.47
N GLU A 171 19.80 -13.30 14.95
CA GLU A 171 19.15 -13.72 13.69
C GLU A 171 17.62 -13.60 13.78
N ALA A 172 17.01 -14.09 14.85
CA ALA A 172 15.56 -14.01 15.07
C ALA A 172 15.06 -12.56 15.20
N GLU A 173 15.83 -11.69 15.85
CA GLU A 173 15.49 -10.27 15.95
C GLU A 173 15.67 -9.53 14.62
N THR A 174 16.64 -9.94 13.82
CA THR A 174 16.88 -9.40 12.48
C THR A 174 15.71 -9.75 11.56
N GLU A 175 15.26 -11.01 11.58
CA GLU A 175 14.07 -11.45 10.84
C GLU A 175 12.81 -10.68 11.29
N LYS A 176 12.60 -10.55 12.61
CA LYS A 176 11.48 -9.76 13.15
C LYS A 176 11.54 -8.29 12.72
N TYR A 177 12.73 -7.71 12.67
CA TYR A 177 12.92 -6.33 12.21
C TYR A 177 12.64 -6.20 10.71
N ALA A 178 13.11 -7.15 9.89
CA ALA A 178 12.82 -7.21 8.46
C ALA A 178 11.31 -7.34 8.20
N ALA A 179 10.60 -8.18 8.96
CA ALA A 179 9.15 -8.33 8.88
C ALA A 179 8.44 -7.02 9.16
N LYS A 180 8.83 -6.32 10.24
CA LYS A 180 8.28 -5.00 10.56
C LYS A 180 8.54 -3.99 9.43
N LYS A 181 9.74 -3.96 8.87
CA LYS A 181 10.09 -3.05 7.77
C LYS A 181 9.30 -3.35 6.49
N LEU A 182 9.06 -4.63 6.21
CA LEU A 182 8.23 -5.06 5.10
C LEU A 182 6.77 -4.59 5.27
N GLU A 183 6.21 -4.71 6.47
CA GLU A 183 4.89 -4.15 6.80
C GLU A 183 4.85 -2.62 6.68
N ASP A 184 5.84 -1.92 7.22
CA ASP A 184 5.92 -0.45 7.14
C ASP A 184 5.94 0.02 5.68
N TRP A 185 6.73 -0.63 4.82
CA TRP A 185 6.78 -0.30 3.40
C TRP A 185 5.49 -0.63 2.66
N ALA A 186 4.83 -1.73 3.00
CA ALA A 186 3.53 -2.05 2.44
C ALA A 186 2.47 -1.02 2.82
N LEU A 187 2.48 -0.54 4.06
CA LEU A 187 1.57 0.53 4.49
C LEU A 187 1.79 1.82 3.69
N LYS A 188 3.05 2.19 3.45
CA LYS A 188 3.40 3.37 2.63
C LYS A 188 2.91 3.23 1.19
N VAL A 189 3.19 2.10 0.56
CA VAL A 189 2.76 1.85 -0.83
C VAL A 189 1.23 1.77 -0.91
N ALA A 190 0.57 1.16 0.08
CA ALA A 190 -0.89 1.14 0.16
C ALA A 190 -1.50 2.53 0.37
N ALA A 191 -0.77 3.46 1.01
CA ALA A 191 -1.15 4.86 1.13
C ALA A 191 -0.92 5.67 -0.17
N GLY A 192 -0.31 5.06 -1.19
CA GLY A 192 -0.02 5.69 -2.48
C GLY A 192 1.38 6.30 -2.58
N GLU A 193 2.26 6.07 -1.60
CA GLU A 193 3.66 6.48 -1.71
C GLU A 193 4.39 5.60 -2.74
N GLN A 194 5.16 6.23 -3.63
CA GLN A 194 6.02 5.50 -4.55
C GLN A 194 7.32 5.08 -3.85
N ILE A 195 7.81 3.89 -4.17
CA ILE A 195 9.11 3.42 -3.68
C ILE A 195 10.19 4.26 -4.37
N PRO A 196 11.00 5.04 -3.63
CA PRO A 196 12.04 5.84 -4.24
C PRO A 196 13.12 4.96 -4.86
N SER A 197 13.68 5.40 -5.99
CA SER A 197 14.88 4.77 -6.55
C SER A 197 16.05 4.93 -5.57
N PRO A 198 16.91 3.91 -5.41
CA PRO A 198 18.12 4.02 -4.60
C PRO A 198 18.96 5.21 -5.07
N ALA A 199 19.18 6.20 -4.20
CA ALA A 199 20.04 7.33 -4.53
C ALA A 199 21.49 6.85 -4.50
N LEU A 200 22.23 7.06 -5.59
CA LEU A 200 23.67 6.86 -5.60
C LEU A 200 24.31 7.87 -4.63
N ALA A 201 25.00 7.40 -3.59
CA ALA A 201 25.94 8.18 -2.85
C ALA A 201 26.94 8.76 -3.85
N LEU A 202 27.11 10.09 -3.81
CA LEU A 202 28.07 10.81 -4.63
C LEU A 202 29.38 10.04 -4.63
N GLU A 203 29.89 9.69 -5.82
CA GLU A 203 31.18 9.05 -5.97
C GLU A 203 32.20 9.89 -5.19
N ASN A 204 32.76 9.31 -4.13
CA ASN A 204 33.89 9.91 -3.46
C ASN A 204 35.06 9.78 -4.44
N ASN A 205 35.17 10.73 -5.37
CA ASN A 205 36.38 10.95 -6.13
C ASN A 205 37.46 11.30 -5.12
N GLN A 206 38.10 10.27 -4.58
CA GLN A 206 39.45 10.39 -4.08
C GLN A 206 40.32 10.72 -5.29
N GLU A 207 40.29 11.98 -5.73
CA GLU A 207 41.45 12.56 -6.37
C GLU A 207 42.58 12.37 -5.36
N VAL A 208 43.41 11.36 -5.61
CA VAL A 208 44.63 11.12 -4.87
C VAL A 208 45.42 12.40 -4.99
N ILE A 209 45.45 13.21 -3.93
CA ILE A 209 46.29 14.40 -3.86
C ILE A 209 47.71 13.91 -4.15
N PRO A 210 48.32 14.27 -5.29
CA PRO A 210 49.64 13.76 -5.62
C PRO A 210 50.62 14.32 -4.60
N THR A 211 51.19 13.45 -3.76
CA THR A 211 52.15 13.80 -2.71
C THR A 211 53.55 14.14 -3.23
N ASN A 212 53.74 14.23 -4.55
CA ASN A 212 55.00 14.70 -5.13
C ASN A 212 55.07 16.22 -5.13
N HIS A 213 55.60 16.78 -4.03
CA HIS A 213 56.18 18.11 -4.05
C HIS A 213 57.39 18.13 -4.99
N ALA A 214 57.21 18.59 -6.23
CA ALA A 214 58.26 18.80 -7.23
C ALA A 214 59.18 20.00 -6.94
N SER A 215 59.31 20.43 -5.68
CA SER A 215 60.13 21.58 -5.28
C SER A 215 61.50 21.21 -4.69
N ARG A 216 61.90 19.92 -4.68
CA ARG A 216 63.23 19.48 -4.20
C ARG A 216 64.25 19.11 -5.28
N GLN A 217 63.97 19.36 -6.57
CA GLN A 217 64.89 19.03 -7.67
C GLN A 217 65.75 20.19 -8.22
N ARG A 218 65.90 21.30 -7.49
CA ARG A 218 66.98 22.26 -7.77
C ARG A 218 67.74 22.57 -6.49
N GLY A 219 68.77 21.77 -6.25
CA GLY A 219 69.85 22.13 -5.33
C GLY A 219 70.89 22.98 -6.05
N TYR A 220 71.40 23.96 -5.31
CA TYR A 220 72.64 24.75 -5.45
C TYR A 220 73.07 25.23 -6.84
#